data_AF-A0A6V7PRD1-F1
#
_entry.id   AF-A0A6V7PRD1-F1
#
_cell.length_a   1.000
_cell.length_b   1.000
_cell.length_c   1.000
_cell.angle_alpha   90.00
_cell.angle_beta   90.00
_cell.angle_gamma   90.00
#
_symmetry.space_group_name_H-M   'P 1'
#
loop_
_entity.id
_entity.type
_entity.pdbx_description
1 polymer ?
#
loop_
_entity_poly.entity_id
_entity_poly.type
_entity_poly.pdbx_seq_one_letter_code
_entity_poly.pdbx_strand_id
1 'polypeptide(L)'
;MEQLNSKLYEKYKNLKKRKLFEEEWDQKRDAEIRNYQLATEDLIEELKKENERLYGELSSLQEQYAETEKILLEESRKTKELSSEVGRLQILLSQKKDTNDSTLIRSLNITPEARSKKAFTVSPEKKTPNHAPIKPDCCRGYMDNTEGGTGKSSDMCVFHTLIEFLVGMKFSVGIQTEELCLSVIHEKSGYSFSLILIRHESGQGDLMYRVSSLGTLERVALDWMKEDVIFSMTMCPVFFQRISRVVGRG
;
A
#
# COMPACT_ATOMS: atom_id res chain seq x y z
N MET A 1 15.12 93.22 -5.72
CA MET A 1 16.12 92.19 -6.11
C MET A 1 16.36 91.18 -4.99
N GLU A 2 16.47 91.60 -3.72
CA GLU A 2 16.71 90.73 -2.56
C GLU A 2 15.60 89.71 -2.26
N GLN A 3 14.32 90.09 -2.39
CA GLN A 3 13.20 89.17 -2.12
C GLN A 3 13.17 87.96 -3.06
N LEU A 4 13.59 88.16 -4.32
CA LEU A 4 13.69 87.08 -5.30
C LEU A 4 14.85 86.14 -4.96
N ASN A 5 16.01 86.68 -4.57
CA ASN A 5 17.17 85.88 -4.14
C ASN A 5 16.86 85.04 -2.90
N SER A 6 16.17 85.61 -1.92
CA SER A 6 15.76 84.87 -0.71
C SER A 6 14.84 83.69 -1.06
N LYS A 7 13.86 83.89 -1.95
CA LYS A 7 12.98 82.82 -2.44
C LYS A 7 13.76 81.73 -3.20
N LEU A 8 14.73 82.13 -4.02
CA LEU A 8 15.56 81.18 -4.78
C LEU A 8 16.41 80.32 -3.84
N TYR A 9 16.99 80.93 -2.81
CA TYR A 9 17.82 80.25 -1.82
C TYR A 9 17.01 79.24 -0.99
N GLU A 10 15.83 79.63 -0.51
CA GLU A 10 14.95 78.71 0.20
C GLU A 10 14.49 77.54 -0.69
N LYS A 11 14.20 77.80 -1.97
CA LYS A 11 13.88 76.74 -2.93
C LYS A 11 15.05 75.76 -3.11
N TYR A 12 16.27 76.27 -3.27
CA TYR A 12 17.48 75.44 -3.36
C TYR A 12 17.68 74.60 -2.09
N LYS A 13 17.56 75.22 -0.91
CA LYS A 13 17.71 74.55 0.38
C LYS A 13 16.71 73.41 0.56
N ASN A 14 15.44 73.65 0.20
CA ASN A 14 14.40 72.63 0.26
C ASN A 14 14.63 71.50 -0.75
N LEU A 15 15.06 71.83 -1.97
CA LEU A 15 15.40 70.83 -2.98
C LEU A 15 16.58 69.95 -2.55
N LYS A 16 17.62 70.57 -1.97
CA LYS A 16 18.81 69.87 -1.46
C LYS A 16 18.46 68.92 -0.32
N LYS A 17 17.61 69.36 0.63
CA LYS A 17 17.11 68.49 1.70
C LYS A 17 16.34 67.30 1.15
N ARG A 18 15.43 67.52 0.18
CA ARG A 18 14.65 66.44 -0.43
C ARG A 18 15.53 65.40 -1.10
N LYS A 19 16.52 65.84 -1.90
CA LYS A 19 17.46 64.92 -2.55
C LYS A 19 18.24 64.05 -1.56
N LEU A 20 18.73 64.64 -0.47
CA LEU A 20 19.45 63.88 0.56
C LEU A 20 18.56 62.80 1.19
N PHE A 21 17.32 63.14 1.53
CA PHE A 21 16.37 62.16 2.06
C PHE A 21 16.05 61.05 1.05
N GLU A 22 15.87 61.39 -0.22
CA GLU A 22 15.59 60.43 -1.29
C GLU A 22 16.76 59.46 -1.49
N GLU A 23 18.00 59.97 -1.53
CA GLU A 23 19.22 59.16 -1.60
C GLU A 23 19.38 58.21 -0.39
N GLU A 24 19.06 58.66 0.83
CA GLU A 24 19.08 57.81 2.02
C GLU A 24 18.02 56.69 1.95
N TRP A 25 16.82 57.01 1.48
CA TRP A 25 15.75 56.02 1.27
C TRP A 25 16.11 55.00 0.19
N ASP A 26 16.74 55.44 -0.88
CA ASP A 26 17.22 54.56 -1.96
C ASP A 26 18.30 53.60 -1.43
N GLN A 27 19.29 54.12 -0.70
CA GLN A 27 20.32 53.28 -0.08
C GLN A 27 19.74 52.25 0.89
N LYS A 28 18.73 52.64 1.67
CA LYS A 28 18.04 51.73 2.59
C LYS A 28 17.30 50.63 1.85
N ARG A 29 16.53 50.97 0.81
CA ARG A 29 15.82 49.98 -0.02
C ARG A 29 16.81 49.02 -0.69
N ASP A 30 17.90 49.52 -1.22
CA ASP A 30 18.93 48.70 -1.85
C ASP A 30 19.59 47.74 -0.84
N ALA A 31 19.81 48.19 0.39
CA ALA A 31 20.34 47.34 1.46
C ALA A 31 19.35 46.22 1.84
N GLU A 32 18.06 46.53 1.94
CA GLU A 32 17.01 45.54 2.20
C GLU A 32 16.93 44.50 1.07
N ILE A 33 16.94 44.95 -0.20
CA ILE A 33 16.95 44.05 -1.36
C ILE A 33 18.14 43.09 -1.32
N ARG A 34 19.34 43.60 -1.04
CA ARG A 34 20.55 42.77 -0.91
C ARG A 34 20.43 41.75 0.21
N ASN A 35 19.86 42.11 1.35
CA ASN A 35 19.64 41.16 2.46
C ASN A 35 18.68 40.04 2.06
N TYR A 36 17.57 40.36 1.37
CA TYR A 36 16.65 39.34 0.89
C TYR A 36 17.29 38.44 -0.17
N GLN A 37 18.11 39.01 -1.05
CA GLN A 37 18.85 38.25 -2.06
C GLN A 37 19.80 37.25 -1.39
N LEU A 38 20.63 37.70 -0.43
CA LEU A 38 21.55 36.83 0.31
C LEU A 38 20.79 35.71 1.06
N ALA A 39 19.71 36.05 1.77
CA ALA A 39 18.90 35.05 2.47
C ALA A 39 18.27 34.02 1.51
N THR A 40 17.92 34.44 0.29
CA THR A 40 17.38 33.53 -0.72
C THR A 40 18.47 32.64 -1.30
N GLU A 41 19.67 33.18 -1.54
CA GLU A 41 20.83 32.43 -2.01
C GLU A 41 21.25 31.35 -0.99
N ASP A 42 21.31 31.70 0.29
CA ASP A 42 21.60 30.76 1.38
C ASP A 42 20.59 29.60 1.41
N LEU A 43 19.28 29.91 1.31
CA LEU A 43 18.24 28.90 1.28
C LEU A 43 18.34 27.98 0.04
N ILE A 44 18.67 28.54 -1.12
CA ILE A 44 18.89 27.75 -2.35
C ILE A 44 20.07 26.80 -2.18
N GLU A 45 21.17 27.28 -1.57
CA GLU A 45 22.36 26.47 -1.28
C GLU A 45 22.03 25.31 -0.32
N GLU A 46 21.28 25.57 0.74
CA GLU A 46 20.81 24.54 1.68
C GLU A 46 19.93 23.49 1.00
N LEU A 47 18.95 23.92 0.20
CA LEU A 47 18.07 23.01 -0.54
C LEU A 47 18.83 22.15 -1.56
N LYS A 48 19.89 22.68 -2.18
CA LYS A 48 20.75 21.91 -3.08
C LYS A 48 21.50 20.82 -2.33
N LYS A 49 22.13 21.15 -1.21
CA LYS A 49 22.85 20.18 -0.36
C LYS A 49 21.92 19.09 0.14
N GLU A 50 20.72 19.46 0.55
CA GLU A 50 19.71 18.52 1.03
C GLU A 50 19.23 17.59 -0.09
N ASN A 51 19.03 18.10 -1.30
CA ASN A 51 18.72 17.26 -2.46
C ASN A 51 19.85 16.27 -2.76
N GLU A 52 21.12 16.71 -2.77
CA GLU A 52 22.26 15.82 -2.98
C GLU A 52 22.33 14.71 -1.92
N ARG A 53 22.09 15.06 -0.65
CA ARG A 53 22.00 14.10 0.46
C ARG A 53 20.89 13.07 0.22
N LEU A 54 19.69 13.53 -0.13
CA LEU A 54 18.52 12.66 -0.39
C LEU A 54 18.75 11.74 -1.60
N TYR A 55 19.40 12.23 -2.67
CA TYR A 55 19.79 11.38 -3.79
C TYR A 55 20.77 10.29 -3.36
N GLY A 56 21.76 10.62 -2.52
CA GLY A 56 22.69 9.64 -1.95
C GLY A 56 21.99 8.56 -1.12
N GLU A 57 21.05 8.96 -0.25
CA GLU A 57 20.24 8.03 0.55
C GLU A 57 19.36 7.12 -0.32
N LEU A 58 18.73 7.67 -1.36
CA LEU A 58 17.94 6.88 -2.32
C LEU A 58 18.80 5.86 -3.05
N SER A 59 19.99 6.24 -3.53
CA SER A 59 20.92 5.31 -4.17
C SER A 59 21.37 4.20 -3.23
N SER A 60 21.73 4.54 -1.98
CA SER A 60 22.11 3.54 -0.97
C SER A 60 20.98 2.57 -0.65
N LEU A 61 19.76 3.08 -0.49
CA LEU A 61 18.59 2.26 -0.20
C LEU A 61 18.26 1.33 -1.38
N GLN A 62 18.36 1.82 -2.61
CA GLN A 62 18.16 1.02 -3.82
C GLN A 62 19.17 -0.14 -3.92
N GLU A 63 20.43 0.10 -3.56
CA GLU A 63 21.46 -0.95 -3.50
C GLU A 63 21.13 -2.00 -2.44
N GLN A 64 20.71 -1.57 -1.24
CA GLN A 64 20.26 -2.50 -0.19
C GLN A 64 19.05 -3.33 -0.60
N TYR A 65 18.08 -2.74 -1.31
CA TYR A 65 16.94 -3.48 -1.85
C TYR A 65 17.37 -4.56 -2.84
N ALA A 66 18.29 -4.23 -3.76
CA ALA A 66 18.80 -5.19 -4.73
C ALA A 66 19.55 -6.36 -4.06
N GLU A 67 20.35 -6.09 -3.03
CA GLU A 67 21.05 -7.15 -2.28
C GLU A 67 20.05 -8.02 -1.49
N THR A 68 19.04 -7.40 -0.87
CA THR A 68 17.99 -8.12 -0.13
C THR A 68 17.18 -9.03 -1.06
N GLU A 69 16.81 -8.54 -2.24
CA GLU A 69 16.10 -9.32 -3.26
C GLU A 69 16.92 -10.54 -3.70
N LYS A 70 18.23 -10.35 -3.94
CA LYS A 70 19.15 -11.42 -4.31
C LYS A 70 19.25 -12.49 -3.21
N ILE A 71 19.38 -12.09 -1.94
CA ILE A 71 19.42 -13.01 -0.81
C ILE A 71 18.13 -13.83 -0.73
N LEU A 72 16.97 -13.17 -0.89
CA LEU A 72 15.66 -13.83 -0.85
C LEU A 72 15.49 -14.89 -1.95
N LEU A 73 15.96 -14.58 -3.17
CA LEU A 73 15.95 -15.53 -4.28
C LEU A 73 16.82 -16.76 -3.99
N GLU A 74 17.99 -16.57 -3.41
CA GLU A 74 18.89 -17.66 -3.04
C GLU A 74 18.34 -18.52 -1.89
N GLU A 75 17.70 -17.91 -0.89
CA GLU A 75 17.03 -18.64 0.20
C GLU A 75 15.83 -19.46 -0.31
N SER A 76 15.03 -18.89 -1.22
CA SER A 76 13.94 -19.60 -1.88
C SER A 76 14.43 -20.80 -2.69
N ARG A 77 15.57 -20.65 -3.40
CA ARG A 77 16.22 -21.75 -4.11
C ARG A 77 16.63 -22.87 -3.15
N LYS A 78 17.30 -22.55 -2.05
CA LYS A 78 17.71 -23.52 -1.02
C LYS A 78 16.51 -24.23 -0.39
N THR A 79 15.42 -23.52 -0.15
CA THR A 79 14.18 -24.10 0.41
C THR A 79 13.58 -25.14 -0.52
N LYS A 80 13.57 -24.90 -1.84
CA LYS A 80 13.10 -25.88 -2.83
C LYS A 80 13.99 -27.11 -2.89
N GLU A 81 15.30 -26.93 -2.81
CA GLU A 81 16.28 -28.02 -2.78
C GLU A 81 16.10 -28.90 -1.53
N LEU A 82 15.99 -28.27 -0.36
CA LEU A 82 15.70 -28.96 0.91
C LEU A 82 14.37 -29.71 0.88
N SER A 83 13.30 -29.09 0.37
CA SER A 83 11.99 -29.74 0.22
C SER A 83 12.06 -30.98 -0.67
N SER A 84 12.82 -30.90 -1.76
CA SER A 84 13.01 -32.04 -2.68
C SER A 84 13.75 -33.20 -2.00
N GLU A 85 14.78 -32.90 -1.21
CA GLU A 85 15.52 -33.91 -0.44
C GLU A 85 14.66 -34.52 0.67
N VAL A 86 13.85 -33.72 1.38
CA VAL A 86 12.87 -34.23 2.36
C VAL A 86 11.89 -35.20 1.71
N GLY A 87 11.36 -34.86 0.53
CA GLY A 87 10.49 -35.76 -0.23
C GLY A 87 11.20 -37.06 -0.63
N ARG A 88 12.45 -36.98 -1.08
CA ARG A 88 13.29 -38.15 -1.40
C ARG A 88 13.48 -39.06 -0.18
N LEU A 89 13.79 -38.47 0.98
CA LEU A 89 13.96 -39.21 2.23
C LEU A 89 12.65 -39.86 2.72
N GLN A 90 11.51 -39.19 2.57
CA GLN A 90 10.20 -39.77 2.87
C GLN A 90 9.88 -41.00 2.00
N ILE A 91 10.19 -40.94 0.70
CA ILE A 91 10.00 -42.09 -0.22
C ILE A 91 10.84 -43.29 0.24
N LEU A 92 12.12 -43.06 0.58
CA LEU A 92 13.02 -44.11 1.07
C LEU A 92 12.54 -44.72 2.39
N LEU A 93 12.02 -43.91 3.32
CA LEU A 93 11.45 -44.38 4.58
C LEU A 93 10.22 -45.27 4.36
N SER A 94 9.33 -44.89 3.46
CA SER A 94 8.16 -45.70 3.11
C SER A 94 8.56 -47.05 2.52
N GLN A 95 9.51 -47.08 1.58
CA GLN A 95 10.03 -48.33 1.00
C GLN A 95 10.64 -49.27 2.04
N LYS A 96 11.36 -48.73 3.03
CA LYS A 96 11.98 -49.53 4.11
C LYS A 96 10.93 -50.13 5.06
N LYS A 97 9.80 -49.45 5.27
CA LYS A 97 8.68 -49.96 6.08
C LYS A 97 7.99 -51.13 5.36
N ASP A 98 7.75 -51.00 4.06
CA ASP A 98 7.12 -52.05 3.24
C ASP A 98 7.98 -53.34 3.17
N THR A 99 9.31 -53.22 3.15
CA THR A 99 10.21 -54.39 3.21
C THR A 99 10.20 -55.10 4.56
N ASN A 100 9.96 -54.39 5.65
CA ASN A 100 9.88 -54.98 6.98
C ASN A 100 8.54 -55.70 7.20
N ASP A 101 7.43 -55.14 6.71
CA ASP A 101 6.12 -55.79 6.79
C ASP A 101 6.02 -57.03 5.87
N SER A 102 6.71 -57.04 4.72
CA SER A 102 6.81 -58.22 3.85
C SER A 102 7.47 -59.44 4.54
N THR A 103 8.28 -59.22 5.58
CA THR A 103 8.89 -60.32 6.35
C THR A 103 7.91 -60.93 7.35
N LEU A 104 6.85 -60.21 7.73
CA LEU A 104 5.81 -60.68 8.66
C LEU A 104 4.63 -61.35 7.95
N ILE A 105 4.37 -61.07 6.66
CA ILE A 105 3.31 -61.73 5.87
C ILE A 105 3.79 -63.03 5.20
N ARG A 106 4.56 -63.87 5.91
CA ARG A 106 4.76 -65.30 5.55
C ARG A 106 3.93 -66.24 6.43
N SER A 107 3.23 -65.73 7.43
CA SER A 107 2.42 -66.56 8.32
C SER A 107 1.05 -65.94 8.56
N LEU A 108 0.12 -66.18 7.64
CA LEU A 108 -1.22 -66.73 7.89
C LEU A 108 -2.03 -66.64 6.58
N ASN A 109 -2.18 -67.79 5.91
CA ASN A 109 -3.28 -68.00 4.97
C ASN A 109 -4.56 -68.21 5.78
N ILE A 110 -5.72 -67.73 5.28
CA ILE A 110 -6.95 -68.51 4.99
C ILE A 110 -8.13 -67.59 4.58
N THR A 111 -8.47 -67.70 3.29
CA THR A 111 -9.75 -67.58 2.55
C THR A 111 -10.64 -66.30 2.48
N PRO A 112 -11.36 -66.10 1.35
CA PRO A 112 -12.11 -64.88 1.02
C PRO A 112 -13.65 -65.06 0.99
N GLU A 113 -14.44 -64.03 1.30
CA GLU A 113 -15.83 -63.92 0.82
C GLU A 113 -16.28 -62.47 0.53
N ALA A 114 -16.65 -62.26 -0.73
CA ALA A 114 -17.78 -61.52 -1.32
C ALA A 114 -18.35 -60.21 -0.72
N ARG A 115 -18.17 -59.13 -1.51
CA ARG A 115 -19.20 -58.34 -2.24
C ARG A 115 -20.37 -57.72 -1.43
N SER A 116 -20.46 -56.38 -1.43
CA SER A 116 -21.69 -55.68 -1.86
C SER A 116 -21.46 -54.20 -2.19
N LYS A 117 -21.89 -53.81 -3.39
CA LYS A 117 -21.93 -52.42 -3.90
C LYS A 117 -23.27 -51.80 -3.49
N LYS A 118 -23.30 -50.54 -3.07
CA LYS A 118 -24.47 -49.67 -3.25
C LYS A 118 -24.05 -48.27 -3.66
N ALA A 119 -24.52 -47.87 -4.84
CA ALA A 119 -24.53 -46.50 -5.33
C ALA A 119 -25.88 -45.87 -4.95
N PHE A 120 -25.86 -44.58 -4.60
CA PHE A 120 -27.03 -43.71 -4.71
C PHE A 120 -26.57 -42.35 -5.22
N THR A 121 -26.92 -42.10 -6.48
CA THR A 121 -27.01 -40.79 -7.12
C THR A 121 -28.30 -40.09 -6.67
N VAL A 122 -28.23 -38.82 -6.29
CA VAL A 122 -29.38 -37.89 -6.33
C VAL A 122 -28.92 -36.57 -6.92
N SER A 123 -29.70 -36.12 -7.91
CA SER A 123 -29.55 -34.93 -8.76
C SER A 123 -30.16 -33.67 -8.10
N PRO A 124 -30.10 -32.47 -8.74
CA PRO A 124 -29.76 -31.22 -8.07
C PRO A 124 -30.96 -30.39 -7.61
N GLU A 125 -30.83 -29.69 -6.48
CA GLU A 125 -31.76 -28.62 -6.09
C GLU A 125 -31.06 -27.26 -6.09
N LYS A 126 -31.66 -26.35 -6.87
CA LYS A 126 -31.41 -24.91 -6.90
C LYS A 126 -31.66 -24.28 -5.52
N LYS A 127 -30.68 -23.56 -4.99
CA LYS A 127 -30.89 -22.52 -3.96
C LYS A 127 -30.03 -21.31 -4.28
N THR A 128 -30.69 -20.17 -4.44
CA THR A 128 -30.12 -18.83 -4.29
C THR A 128 -29.54 -18.68 -2.88
N PRO A 129 -28.36 -18.03 -2.72
CA PRO A 129 -28.16 -17.31 -1.46
C PRO A 129 -27.31 -16.03 -1.59
N ASN A 130 -27.90 -14.93 -1.11
CA ASN A 130 -27.37 -14.03 -0.08
C ASN A 130 -25.86 -13.69 -0.09
N HIS A 131 -25.59 -12.38 -0.17
CA HIS A 131 -24.34 -11.73 0.19
C HIS A 131 -23.77 -12.26 1.52
N ALA A 132 -22.84 -13.20 1.44
CA ALA A 132 -21.98 -13.58 2.55
C ALA A 132 -20.57 -13.07 2.24
N PRO A 133 -19.87 -12.41 3.18
CA PRO A 133 -18.46 -12.09 3.01
C PRO A 133 -17.67 -13.39 2.90
N ILE A 134 -17.05 -13.62 1.73
CA ILE A 134 -16.24 -14.81 1.49
C ILE A 134 -14.82 -14.53 1.98
N LYS A 135 -14.34 -15.42 2.84
CA LYS A 135 -13.00 -15.41 3.43
C LYS A 135 -11.96 -15.67 2.30
N PRO A 136 -10.98 -14.79 2.06
CA PRO A 136 -9.92 -15.01 1.06
C PRO A 136 -9.18 -16.34 1.29
N ASP A 137 -8.56 -16.92 0.25
CA ASP A 137 -7.88 -18.23 0.38
C ASP A 137 -6.73 -18.23 1.39
N CYS A 138 -6.04 -17.10 1.61
CA CYS A 138 -5.05 -16.95 2.68
C CYS A 138 -5.66 -17.07 4.10
N CYS A 139 -6.98 -17.00 4.20
CA CYS A 139 -7.76 -17.03 5.41
C CYS A 139 -8.49 -18.40 5.56
N ARG A 140 -8.43 -19.29 4.57
CA ARG A 140 -8.98 -20.66 4.60
C ARG A 140 -8.03 -21.55 5.43
N GLY A 141 -8.31 -21.65 6.73
CA GLY A 141 -7.47 -22.40 7.67
C GLY A 141 -7.33 -23.88 7.30
N TYR A 142 -6.10 -24.36 7.35
CA TYR A 142 -5.74 -25.77 7.36
C TYR A 142 -6.23 -26.38 8.68
N MET A 143 -7.46 -26.91 8.73
CA MET A 143 -7.94 -28.00 9.61
C MET A 143 -9.44 -28.23 9.33
N ASP A 144 -9.77 -28.87 8.20
CA ASP A 144 -11.05 -29.57 8.06
C ASP A 144 -10.90 -30.91 8.78
N ASN A 145 -11.12 -30.91 10.10
CA ASN A 145 -11.46 -32.10 10.90
C ASN A 145 -11.80 -31.66 12.32
N THR A 146 -13.00 -31.16 12.58
CA THR A 146 -13.78 -31.46 13.80
C THR A 146 -15.23 -31.06 13.55
N GLU A 147 -16.12 -32.02 13.69
CA GLU A 147 -17.57 -31.86 13.62
C GLU A 147 -18.09 -30.87 14.68
N GLY A 148 -19.05 -30.04 14.26
CA GLY A 148 -20.14 -29.56 15.12
C GLY A 148 -19.79 -28.49 16.16
N GLY A 149 -20.24 -27.26 15.90
CA GLY A 149 -20.31 -26.26 16.97
C GLY A 149 -20.57 -24.85 16.46
N THR A 150 -21.78 -24.35 16.72
CA THR A 150 -22.25 -23.00 16.45
C THR A 150 -21.32 -21.95 17.07
N GLY A 151 -20.62 -21.20 16.23
CA GLY A 151 -19.82 -20.06 16.66
C GLY A 151 -19.21 -19.38 15.44
N LYS A 152 -19.75 -18.21 15.06
CA LYS A 152 -19.16 -17.33 14.03
C LYS A 152 -17.87 -16.72 14.60
N SER A 153 -16.82 -17.51 14.76
CA SER A 153 -15.46 -16.98 14.93
C SER A 153 -14.94 -16.70 13.53
N SER A 154 -15.22 -15.49 13.04
CA SER A 154 -14.50 -14.96 11.88
C SER A 154 -13.08 -14.68 12.33
N ASP A 155 -12.26 -15.73 12.42
CA ASP A 155 -10.83 -15.57 12.67
C ASP A 155 -10.25 -14.86 11.45
N MET A 156 -10.10 -13.55 11.59
CA MET A 156 -9.41 -12.69 10.64
C MET A 156 -8.00 -13.25 10.42
N CYS A 157 -7.62 -13.37 9.15
CA CYS A 157 -6.30 -13.86 8.81
C CYS A 157 -5.22 -12.88 9.25
N VAL A 158 -4.06 -13.40 9.68
CA VAL A 158 -2.89 -12.58 10.03
C VAL A 158 -2.53 -11.59 8.93
N PHE A 159 -2.70 -11.95 7.65
CA PHE A 159 -2.50 -11.05 6.51
C PHE A 159 -3.51 -9.90 6.49
N HIS A 160 -4.78 -10.19 6.80
CA HIS A 160 -5.81 -9.16 6.88
C HIS A 160 -5.48 -8.15 7.97
N THR A 161 -5.18 -8.65 9.17
CA THR A 161 -4.79 -7.81 10.31
C THR A 161 -3.52 -7.00 10.03
N LEU A 162 -2.50 -7.61 9.40
CA LEU A 162 -1.26 -6.92 9.04
C LEU A 162 -1.52 -5.78 8.05
N ILE A 163 -2.32 -6.03 7.00
CA ILE A 163 -2.65 -5.01 5.99
C ILE A 163 -3.45 -3.87 6.63
N GLU A 164 -4.41 -4.19 7.51
CA GLU A 164 -5.17 -3.19 8.25
C GLU A 164 -4.24 -2.29 9.09
N PHE A 165 -3.26 -2.87 9.79
CA PHE A 165 -2.27 -2.11 10.55
C PHE A 165 -1.35 -1.27 9.67
N LEU A 166 -0.88 -1.81 8.53
CA LEU A 166 0.04 -1.11 7.62
C LEU A 166 -0.61 0.10 6.96
N VAL A 167 -1.88 -0.03 6.56
CA VAL A 167 -2.61 1.05 5.87
C VAL A 167 -3.34 1.96 6.88
N GLY A 168 -3.57 1.48 8.10
CA GLY A 168 -4.37 2.18 9.11
C GLY A 168 -5.86 2.23 8.76
N MET A 169 -6.35 1.27 7.98
CA MET A 169 -7.75 1.22 7.49
C MET A 169 -8.30 -0.19 7.61
N LYS A 170 -9.61 -0.32 7.81
CA LYS A 170 -10.29 -1.62 7.79
C LYS A 170 -10.70 -2.01 6.38
N PHE A 171 -10.59 -3.30 6.08
CA PHE A 171 -10.87 -3.83 4.76
C PHE A 171 -12.01 -4.84 4.79
N SER A 172 -12.71 -4.99 3.68
CA SER A 172 -13.67 -6.07 3.46
C SER A 172 -13.60 -6.49 2.01
N VAL A 173 -13.48 -7.79 1.77
CA VAL A 173 -13.39 -8.35 0.42
C VAL A 173 -14.73 -8.99 0.06
N GLY A 174 -15.26 -8.62 -1.10
CA GLY A 174 -16.45 -9.20 -1.70
C GLY A 174 -16.23 -9.52 -3.17
N ILE A 175 -17.10 -10.37 -3.72
CA ILE A 175 -17.21 -10.58 -5.16
C ILE A 175 -18.54 -9.98 -5.57
N GLN A 176 -18.51 -9.03 -6.51
CA GLN A 176 -19.71 -8.44 -7.09
C GLN A 176 -19.66 -8.73 -8.59
N THR A 177 -20.67 -9.43 -9.13
CA THR A 177 -20.77 -9.70 -10.58
C THR A 177 -19.48 -10.23 -11.22
N GLU A 178 -18.86 -11.23 -10.58
CA GLU A 178 -17.59 -11.86 -11.00
C GLU A 178 -16.31 -10.98 -10.88
N GLU A 179 -16.44 -9.74 -10.40
CA GLU A 179 -15.33 -8.82 -10.15
C GLU A 179 -14.95 -8.81 -8.65
N LEU A 180 -13.65 -8.79 -8.37
CA LEU A 180 -13.14 -8.67 -7.00
C LEU A 180 -13.34 -7.22 -6.54
N CYS A 181 -14.06 -7.04 -5.44
CA CYS A 181 -14.33 -5.75 -4.82
C CYS A 181 -13.73 -5.69 -3.42
N LEU A 182 -12.89 -4.69 -3.18
CA LEU A 182 -12.29 -4.39 -1.88
C LEU A 182 -12.92 -3.11 -1.33
N SER A 183 -13.74 -3.24 -0.30
CA SER A 183 -14.27 -2.10 0.44
C SER A 183 -13.30 -1.70 1.56
N VAL A 184 -13.09 -0.41 1.73
CA VAL A 184 -12.13 0.17 2.68
C VAL A 184 -12.82 1.24 3.51
N ILE A 185 -12.56 1.26 4.82
CA ILE A 185 -13.03 2.30 5.73
C ILE A 185 -11.95 2.74 6.70
N HIS A 186 -11.77 4.06 6.82
CA HIS A 186 -11.01 4.67 7.89
C HIS A 186 -11.95 5.07 9.03
N GLU A 187 -11.96 4.29 10.12
CA GLU A 187 -12.95 4.41 11.19
C GLU A 187 -12.94 5.79 11.87
N LYS A 188 -11.77 6.41 12.05
CA LYS A 188 -11.67 7.70 12.76
C LYS A 188 -12.33 8.84 11.97
N SER A 189 -12.20 8.86 10.63
CA SER A 189 -12.77 9.93 9.81
C SER A 189 -14.11 9.57 9.16
N GLY A 190 -14.49 8.28 9.16
CA GLY A 190 -15.64 7.79 8.40
C GLY A 190 -15.44 7.79 6.88
N TYR A 191 -14.22 8.08 6.40
CA TYR A 191 -13.89 8.00 4.98
C TYR A 191 -13.95 6.55 4.52
N SER A 192 -14.74 6.27 3.50
CA SER A 192 -14.92 4.92 2.94
C SER A 192 -15.03 4.94 1.42
N PHE A 193 -14.50 3.89 0.81
CA PHE A 193 -14.46 3.73 -0.64
C PHE A 193 -14.37 2.25 -1.01
N SER A 194 -14.55 1.95 -2.29
CA SER A 194 -14.37 0.62 -2.86
C SER A 194 -13.33 0.65 -3.99
N LEU A 195 -12.54 -0.42 -4.09
CA LEU A 195 -11.63 -0.70 -5.19
C LEU A 195 -12.13 -1.93 -5.93
N ILE A 196 -12.42 -1.78 -7.21
CA ILE A 196 -12.93 -2.86 -8.06
C ILE A 196 -11.85 -3.23 -9.06
N LEU A 197 -11.49 -4.51 -9.13
CA LEU A 197 -10.48 -5.01 -10.06
C LEU A 197 -11.09 -5.19 -11.45
N ILE A 198 -10.58 -4.40 -12.41
CA ILE A 198 -10.89 -4.53 -13.84
C ILE A 198 -9.82 -5.43 -14.46
N ARG A 199 -10.24 -6.60 -14.94
CA ARG A 199 -9.35 -7.55 -15.62
C ARG A 199 -9.34 -7.29 -17.11
N HIS A 200 -8.15 -7.09 -17.67
CA HIS A 200 -7.95 -7.03 -19.12
C HIS A 200 -7.43 -8.37 -19.64
N GLU A 201 -7.72 -8.68 -20.90
CA GLU A 201 -7.27 -9.91 -21.58
C GLU A 201 -5.73 -10.02 -21.65
N SER A 202 -5.02 -8.88 -21.55
CA SER A 202 -3.56 -8.77 -21.56
C SER A 202 -2.88 -9.25 -20.27
N GLY A 203 -3.64 -9.60 -19.23
CA GLY A 203 -3.11 -10.04 -17.92
C GLY A 203 -2.69 -8.89 -17.00
N GLN A 204 -2.65 -7.65 -17.49
CA GLN A 204 -2.45 -6.46 -16.66
C GLN A 204 -3.82 -5.95 -16.17
N GLY A 205 -4.00 -5.79 -14.86
CA GLY A 205 -5.27 -5.33 -14.28
C GLY A 205 -5.24 -3.85 -13.91
N ASP A 206 -6.39 -3.20 -14.01
CA ASP A 206 -6.63 -1.85 -13.49
C ASP A 206 -7.53 -1.91 -12.25
N LEU A 207 -7.46 -0.88 -11.42
CA LEU A 207 -8.32 -0.68 -10.27
C LEU A 207 -9.22 0.52 -10.51
N MET A 208 -10.52 0.34 -10.29
CA MET A 208 -11.50 1.42 -10.21
C MET A 208 -11.76 1.78 -8.76
N TYR A 209 -11.38 2.99 -8.39
CA TYR A 209 -11.76 3.64 -7.16
C TYR A 209 -13.16 4.23 -7.26
N ARG A 210 -13.97 4.00 -6.24
CA ARG A 210 -15.29 4.60 -6.05
C ARG A 210 -15.46 5.04 -4.62
N VAL A 211 -15.70 6.34 -4.41
CA VAL A 211 -15.99 6.88 -3.08
C VAL A 211 -17.36 6.41 -2.60
N SER A 212 -17.44 6.01 -1.34
CA SER A 212 -18.72 5.68 -0.66
C SER A 212 -19.12 6.79 0.31
N SER A 213 -18.17 7.34 1.07
CA SER A 213 -18.37 8.50 1.92
C SER A 213 -17.05 9.22 2.15
N LEU A 214 -17.07 10.56 2.11
CA LEU A 214 -15.90 11.38 2.48
C LEU A 214 -15.74 11.51 4.01
N GLY A 215 -16.78 11.21 4.78
CA GLY A 215 -16.80 11.41 6.22
C GLY A 215 -16.39 12.84 6.61
N THR A 216 -15.51 12.98 7.60
CA THR A 216 -15.01 14.29 8.05
C THR A 216 -14.03 14.95 7.08
N LEU A 217 -13.63 14.28 5.99
CA LEU A 217 -12.64 14.78 5.05
C LEU A 217 -13.23 15.68 3.96
N GLU A 218 -14.54 15.88 3.92
CA GLU A 218 -15.24 16.59 2.83
C GLU A 218 -14.61 17.94 2.45
N ARG A 219 -14.10 18.70 3.44
CA ARG A 219 -13.47 20.01 3.24
C ARG A 219 -12.00 19.97 2.80
N VAL A 220 -11.33 18.85 3.03
CA VAL A 220 -9.89 18.67 2.75
C VAL A 220 -9.62 17.64 1.66
N ALA A 221 -10.66 16.94 1.21
CA ALA A 221 -10.59 15.93 0.16
C ALA A 221 -10.23 16.59 -1.18
N LEU A 222 -9.24 16.01 -1.83
CA LEU A 222 -8.82 16.39 -3.17
C LEU A 222 -9.91 16.01 -4.19
N ASP A 223 -9.97 16.72 -5.32
CA ASP A 223 -11.05 16.52 -6.30
C ASP A 223 -11.11 15.08 -6.84
N TRP A 224 -9.96 14.46 -7.07
CA TRP A 224 -9.91 13.06 -7.50
C TRP A 224 -10.51 12.09 -6.47
N MET A 225 -10.58 12.44 -5.18
CA MET A 225 -11.19 11.58 -4.15
C MET A 225 -12.72 11.60 -4.21
N LYS A 226 -13.31 12.56 -4.93
CA LYS A 226 -14.76 12.76 -5.05
C LYS A 226 -15.34 12.09 -6.30
N GLU A 227 -14.49 11.64 -7.20
CA GLU A 227 -14.85 11.08 -8.51
C GLU A 227 -14.45 9.62 -8.60
N ASP A 228 -15.06 8.89 -9.55
CA ASP A 228 -14.63 7.53 -9.90
C ASP A 228 -13.31 7.63 -10.69
N VAL A 229 -12.27 6.95 -10.21
CA VAL A 229 -10.92 7.02 -10.79
C VAL A 229 -10.44 5.63 -11.17
N ILE A 230 -9.94 5.46 -12.40
CA ILE A 230 -9.32 4.22 -12.84
C ILE A 230 -7.81 4.41 -12.90
N PHE A 231 -7.05 3.46 -12.35
CA PHE A 231 -5.59 3.48 -12.38
C PHE A 231 -5.01 2.07 -12.44
N SER A 232 -3.80 1.94 -12.99
CA SER A 232 -3.13 0.64 -13.09
C SER A 232 -2.81 0.05 -11.71
N MET A 233 -2.84 -1.29 -11.57
CA MET A 233 -2.39 -1.98 -10.35
C MET A 233 -1.00 -1.55 -9.88
N THR A 234 -0.11 -1.14 -10.79
CA THR A 234 1.24 -0.65 -10.45
C THR A 234 1.24 0.68 -9.68
N MET A 235 0.15 1.46 -9.79
CA MET A 235 -0.04 2.74 -9.10
C MET A 235 -0.70 2.58 -7.72
N CYS A 236 -1.07 1.36 -7.33
CA CYS A 236 -1.68 1.06 -6.03
C CYS A 236 -0.86 1.59 -4.83
N PRO A 237 0.49 1.45 -4.77
CA PRO A 237 1.27 2.02 -3.68
C PRO A 237 1.16 3.56 -3.61
N VAL A 238 1.19 4.23 -4.76
CA VAL A 238 1.08 5.69 -4.86
C VAL A 238 -0.31 6.16 -4.44
N PHE A 239 -1.35 5.42 -4.82
CA PHE A 239 -2.74 5.70 -4.44
C PHE A 239 -2.91 5.70 -2.92
N PHE A 240 -2.51 4.64 -2.22
CA PHE A 240 -2.62 4.58 -0.76
C PHE A 240 -1.71 5.59 -0.06
N GLN A 241 -0.53 5.88 -0.62
CA GLN A 241 0.31 6.97 -0.12
C GLN A 241 -0.40 8.33 -0.19
N ARG A 242 -1.10 8.64 -1.29
CA ARG A 242 -1.86 9.88 -1.43
C ARG A 242 -3.01 9.96 -0.43
N ILE A 243 -3.75 8.88 -0.22
CA ILE A 243 -4.80 8.81 0.79
C ILE A 243 -4.23 9.07 2.19
N SER A 244 -3.13 8.42 2.55
CA SER A 244 -2.52 8.58 3.89
C SER A 244 -2.13 10.02 4.22
N ARG A 245 -1.81 10.85 3.21
CA ARG A 245 -1.49 12.28 3.40
C ARG A 245 -2.70 13.11 3.78
N VAL A 246 -3.89 12.74 3.31
CA VAL A 246 -5.15 13.45 3.59
C VAL A 246 -5.77 12.96 4.89
N VAL A 247 -5.73 11.65 5.12
CA VAL A 247 -6.34 11.01 6.30
C VAL A 247 -5.48 11.17 7.56
N GLY A 248 -4.17 11.39 7.40
CA GLY A 248 -3.18 11.36 8.46
C GLY A 248 -2.69 9.93 8.71
N ARG A 249 -1.45 9.76 9.19
CA ARG A 249 -1.00 8.45 9.67
C ARG A 249 -1.73 8.17 10.99
N GLY A 250 -2.40 7.03 11.06
CA GLY A 250 -3.16 6.58 12.22
C GLY A 250 -2.31 6.39 13.45
#